data_AF-A0A3D2RZ38-F1
#
_entry.id   AF-A0A3D2RZ38-F1
#
_cell.length_a   1.000
_cell.length_b   1.000
_cell.length_c   1.000
_cell.angle_alpha   90.00
_cell.angle_beta   90.00
_cell.angle_gamma   90.00
#
_symmetry.space_group_name_H-M   'P 1'
#
loop_
_entity.id
_entity.type
_entity.pdbx_description
1 polymer ?
#
loop_
_entity_poly.entity_id
_entity_poly.type
_entity_poly.pdbx_seq_one_letter_code
_entity_poly.pdbx_strand_id
1 'polypeptide(L)' 'LEKLHFFGHKLMASWAFSRWSLSQAQQMIVNQEIQLEPMLTTRFPISSGIEAISYVRHGRGLKTALVGGFAAEN' A
#
# COMPACT_ATOMS: atom_id res chain seq x y z
N LEU A 1 -19.16 28.15 13.66
CA LEU A 1 -19.12 27.05 12.67
C LEU A 1 -18.92 27.69 11.30
N GLU A 2 -17.68 27.79 10.86
CA GLU A 2 -17.34 28.30 9.53
C GLU A 2 -17.83 27.30 8.47
N LYS A 3 -18.65 27.80 7.53
CA LYS A 3 -19.08 27.01 6.38
C LYS A 3 -17.89 26.90 5.45
N LEU A 4 -17.40 25.68 5.22
CA LEU A 4 -16.42 25.42 4.17
C LEU A 4 -17.10 25.69 2.81
N HIS A 5 -16.83 26.87 2.23
CA HIS A 5 -17.33 27.26 0.92
C HIS A 5 -16.44 26.65 -0.17
N PHE A 6 -16.83 25.47 -0.69
CA PHE A 6 -16.11 24.78 -1.78
C PHE A 6 -16.53 25.25 -3.19
N PHE A 7 -16.91 26.52 -3.35
CA PHE A 7 -17.39 27.03 -4.64
C PHE A 7 -16.25 27.01 -5.67
N GLY A 8 -16.51 26.50 -6.87
CA GLY A 8 -15.53 26.39 -7.95
C GLY A 8 -14.58 25.17 -7.90
N HIS A 9 -14.68 24.30 -6.88
CA HIS A 9 -13.79 23.14 -6.72
C HIS A 9 -14.56 21.81 -6.86
N LYS A 10 -13.97 20.84 -7.56
CA LYS A 10 -14.49 19.47 -7.59
C LYS A 10 -13.87 18.67 -6.44
N LEU A 11 -14.68 18.31 -5.45
CA LEU A 11 -14.28 17.36 -4.41
C LEU A 11 -14.68 15.96 -4.84
N MET A 12 -13.70 15.05 -4.91
CA MET A 12 -13.93 13.65 -5.21
C MET A 12 -13.37 12.79 -4.08
N ALA A 13 -14.25 11.99 -3.48
CA ALA A 13 -13.86 10.89 -2.60
C ALA A 13 -13.95 9.59 -3.41
N SER A 14 -12.94 8.72 -3.29
CA SER A 14 -12.96 7.39 -3.87
C SER A 14 -12.86 6.38 -2.74
N TRP A 15 -13.83 5.46 -2.67
CA TRP A 15 -13.84 4.36 -1.72
C TRP A 15 -13.90 3.04 -2.48
N ALA A 16 -12.92 2.17 -2.20
CA ALA A 16 -12.72 0.86 -2.81
C ALA A 16 -12.55 0.86 -4.35
N PHE A 17 -11.53 0.14 -4.82
CA PHE A 17 -11.33 -0.11 -6.24
C PHE A 17 -12.37 -1.13 -6.73
N SER A 18 -12.91 -0.93 -7.94
CA SER A 18 -13.77 -1.93 -8.57
C SER A 18 -12.94 -3.13 -9.03
N ARG A 19 -13.58 -4.27 -9.28
CA ARG A 19 -12.90 -5.44 -9.87
C ARG A 19 -12.17 -5.08 -11.17
N TRP A 20 -12.79 -4.23 -11.98
CA TRP A 20 -12.22 -3.76 -13.23
C TRP A 20 -10.94 -2.94 -13.02
N SER A 21 -10.95 -1.98 -12.09
CA SER A 21 -9.75 -1.17 -11.83
C SER A 21 -8.64 -1.96 -11.18
N LEU A 22 -8.97 -3.01 -10.39
CA LEU A 22 -7.98 -3.95 -9.87
C LEU A 22 -7.32 -4.78 -10.99
N SER A 23 -8.11 -5.31 -11.94
CA SER A 23 -7.57 -6.04 -13.09
C SER A 23 -6.66 -5.17 -13.96
N GLN A 24 -7.04 -3.91 -14.18
CA GLN A 24 -6.20 -2.94 -14.90
C GLN A 24 -4.89 -2.69 -14.15
N ALA A 25 -4.95 -2.40 -12.85
CA ALA A 25 -3.74 -2.15 -12.05
C ALA A 25 -2.81 -3.38 -12.03
N GLN A 26 -3.36 -4.58 -11.95
CA GLN A 26 -2.58 -5.82 -12.05
C GLN A 26 -1.84 -5.90 -13.39
N GLN A 27 -2.52 -5.62 -14.50
CA GLN A 27 -1.89 -5.68 -15.82
C GLN A 27 -0.76 -4.65 -15.94
N MET A 28 -0.94 -3.44 -15.42
CA MET A 28 0.11 -2.41 -15.40
C MET A 28 1.36 -2.85 -14.62
N ILE A 29 1.16 -3.57 -13.50
CA ILE A 29 2.27 -4.12 -12.71
C ILE A 29 2.99 -5.23 -13.50
N VAL A 30 2.24 -6.15 -14.12
CA VAL A 30 2.81 -7.24 -14.93
C VAL A 30 3.59 -6.70 -16.12
N ASN A 31 3.07 -5.67 -16.78
CA ASN A 31 3.71 -5.00 -17.91
C ASN A 31 4.89 -4.10 -17.50
N GLN A 32 5.19 -4.00 -16.19
CA GLN A 32 6.22 -3.10 -15.64
C GLN A 32 6.00 -1.61 -15.94
N GLU A 33 4.75 -1.22 -16.27
CA GLU A 33 4.35 0.18 -16.41
C GLU A 33 4.38 0.90 -15.05
N ILE A 34 4.23 0.14 -13.96
CA ILE A 34 4.39 0.60 -12.58
C ILE A 34 5.38 -0.31 -11.86
N GLN A 35 6.42 0.28 -11.27
CA GLN A 35 7.38 -0.44 -10.42
C GLN A 35 7.00 -0.27 -8.95
N LEU A 36 6.64 -1.37 -8.28
CA LEU A 36 6.22 -1.35 -6.88
C LEU A 36 7.35 -1.61 -5.88
N GLU A 37 8.48 -2.17 -6.33
CA GLU A 37 9.62 -2.51 -5.46
C GLU A 37 10.11 -1.33 -4.60
N PRO A 38 10.24 -0.09 -5.12
CA PRO A 38 10.66 1.05 -4.30
C PRO A 38 9.69 1.40 -3.16
N MET A 39 8.42 0.99 -3.27
CA MET A 39 7.42 1.22 -2.22
C MET A 39 7.56 0.21 -1.07
N LEU A 40 8.08 -1.00 -1.34
CA LEU A 40 8.25 -2.08 -0.36
C LEU A 40 9.53 -1.88 0.47
N THR A 41 9.49 -0.86 1.32
CA THR A 41 10.64 -0.46 2.15
C THR A 41 11.01 -1.47 3.23
N THR A 42 10.09 -2.37 3.62
CA THR A 42 10.34 -3.30 4.74
C THR A 42 9.61 -4.62 4.56
N ARG A 43 10.29 -5.71 4.89
CA ARG A 43 9.77 -7.08 4.85
C ARG A 43 9.98 -7.72 6.21
N PHE A 44 8.93 -8.32 6.75
CA PHE A 44 8.98 -9.10 7.98
C PHE A 44 8.59 -10.54 7.67
N PRO A 45 9.15 -11.54 8.37
CA PRO A 45 8.63 -12.89 8.28
C PRO A 45 7.21 -12.91 8.82
N ILE A 46 6.37 -13.81 8.29
CA ILE A 46 4.97 -13.93 8.69
C ILE A 46 4.80 -14.19 10.21
N SER A 47 5.79 -14.81 10.84
CA SER A 47 5.86 -15.03 12.30
C SER A 47 5.97 -13.74 13.12
N SER A 48 6.48 -12.66 12.53
CA SER A 48 6.71 -11.37 13.19
C SER A 48 5.59 -10.35 12.92
N GLY A 49 4.35 -10.81 12.72
CA GLY A 49 3.21 -9.93 12.41
C GLY A 49 2.99 -8.79 13.41
N ILE A 50 3.12 -9.06 14.71
CA ILE A 50 2.94 -8.03 15.77
C ILE A 50 4.03 -6.95 15.67
N GLU A 51 5.27 -7.37 15.44
CA GLU A 51 6.40 -6.45 15.28
C GLU A 51 6.24 -5.57 14.04
N ALA A 52 5.82 -6.15 12.92
CA ALA A 52 5.55 -5.43 11.67
C ALA A 52 4.45 -4.37 11.87
N ILE A 53 3.38 -4.69 12.59
CA ILE A 53 2.31 -3.73 12.92
C ILE A 53 2.87 -2.60 13.79
N SER A 54 3.65 -2.94 14.82
CA SER A 54 4.30 -1.94 15.67
C SER A 54 5.22 -1.03 14.84
N TYR A 55 6.01 -1.60 13.92
CA TYR A 55 6.91 -0.86 13.03
C TYR A 55 6.16 0.20 12.22
N VAL A 56 5.06 -0.18 11.56
CA VAL A 56 4.22 0.73 10.76
C VAL A 56 3.54 1.77 11.64
N ARG A 57 3.08 1.40 12.84
CA ARG A 57 2.42 2.33 13.78
C ARG A 57 3.33 3.47 14.21
N HIS A 58 4.65 3.25 14.26
CA HIS A 58 5.64 4.30 14.55
C HIS A 58 6.02 5.13 13.31
N GLY A 59 5.28 5.02 12.20
CA GLY A 59 5.52 5.80 10.98
C GLY A 59 6.80 5.42 10.25
N ARG A 60 7.32 4.20 10.45
CA ARG A 60 8.53 3.74 9.78
C ARG A 60 8.19 3.07 8.44
N GLY A 61 8.98 3.39 7.42
CA GLY A 61 8.82 2.86 6.06
C GLY A 61 7.64 3.48 5.29
N LEU A 62 7.54 3.15 4.00
CA LEU A 62 6.43 3.53 3.11
C LEU A 62 5.38 2.42 3.04
N LYS A 63 5.82 1.18 2.84
CA LYS A 63 4.96 -0.02 2.86
C LYS A 63 5.74 -1.18 3.48
N THR A 64 5.08 -1.89 4.40
CA THR A 64 5.61 -3.10 5.01
C THR A 64 4.85 -4.32 4.48
N ALA A 65 5.57 -5.37 4.12
CA ALA A 65 5.02 -6.66 3.71
C ALA A 65 5.37 -7.76 4.72
N LEU A 66 4.41 -8.66 4.95
CA LEU A 66 4.67 -9.94 5.62
C LEU A 66 4.94 -10.98 4.54
N VAL A 67 6.07 -11.69 4.67
CA VAL A 67 6.50 -12.70 3.71
C VAL A 67 6.34 -14.07 4.37
N GLY A 68 5.50 -14.92 3.78
CA GLY A 68 5.36 -16.32 4.16
C GLY A 68 6.28 -17.18 3.31
N GLY A 69 7.31 -17.76 3.93
CA GLY A 69 8.18 -18.78 3.31
C GLY A 69 9.10 -18.27 2.21
N PHE A 70 10.31 -17.84 2.57
CA PHE A 70 11.56 -18.40 2.05
C PHE A 70 12.57 -18.40 3.20
N ALA A 71 13.42 -19.43 3.20
CA ALA A 71 14.26 -19.90 4.29
C ALA A 71 15.22 -18.83 4.83
N ALA A 72 15.79 -19.14 5.99
CA ALA A 72 17.10 -18.62 6.35
C ALA A 72 18.01 -18.68 5.11
N GLU A 73 18.35 -17.52 4.54
CA GLU A 73 19.57 -17.39 3.76
C GLU A 73 20.68 -17.11 4.78
N ASN A 74 21.72 -17.95 4.69
CA ASN A 74 22.87 -18.10 5.59
C ASN A 74 23.45 -16.80 6.16
#